data_AF-A0A7C3XPT4-F1
#
_entry.id   AF-A0A7C3XPT4-F1
#
_cell.length_a   1.000
_cell.length_b   1.000
_cell.length_c   1.000
_cell.angle_alpha   90.00
_cell.angle_beta   90.00
_cell.angle_gamma   90.00
#
_symmetry.space_group_name_H-M   'P 1'
#
loop_
_entity.id
_entity.type
_entity.pdbx_description
1 polymer ?
#
loop_
_entity_poly.entity_id
_entity_poly.type
_entity_poly.pdbx_seq_one_letter_code
_entity_poly.pdbx_strand_id
1 'polypeptide(L)' 'MSKEKLVFGNINYIIMVVGVLLMVIGYFIMASDTEAYGFGTKGLTVGPMIVLAGLIVEVAAIFYTPKNKA' A
#
# COMPACT_ATOMS: atom_id res chain seq x y z
N MET A 1 25.82 -16.38 -10.80
CA MET A 1 24.78 -15.77 -9.94
C MET A 1 23.53 -16.62 -10.10
N SER A 2 23.15 -17.37 -9.08
CA SER A 2 21.93 -18.20 -9.06
C SER A 2 20.73 -17.31 -9.36
N LYS A 3 19.87 -17.72 -10.31
CA LYS A 3 18.57 -17.06 -10.53
C LYS A 3 17.70 -17.37 -9.32
N GLU A 4 17.76 -16.50 -8.31
CA GLU A 4 16.82 -16.49 -7.19
C GLU A 4 15.41 -16.48 -7.77
N LYS A 5 14.65 -17.54 -7.48
CA LYS A 5 13.29 -17.68 -7.96
C LYS A 5 12.42 -16.81 -7.05
N LEU A 6 12.03 -15.64 -7.53
CA LEU A 6 11.15 -14.74 -6.79
C LEU A 6 9.88 -15.49 -6.35
N VAL A 7 9.43 -15.22 -5.12
CA VAL A 7 8.29 -15.90 -4.49
C VAL A 7 6.98 -15.59 -5.23
N PHE A 8 6.86 -14.36 -5.73
CA PHE A 8 5.68 -13.88 -6.46
C PHE A 8 6.00 -13.51 -7.90
N GLY A 9 4.95 -13.33 -8.73
CA GLY A 9 5.10 -12.86 -10.10
C GLY A 9 5.37 -11.37 -10.18
N ASN A 10 5.89 -10.89 -11.31
CA ASN A 10 6.19 -9.47 -11.54
C ASN A 10 4.98 -8.55 -11.28
N ILE A 11 3.78 -9.00 -11.67
CA ILE A 11 2.54 -8.24 -11.45
C ILE A 11 2.20 -8.09 -9.96
N ASN A 12 2.45 -9.10 -9.14
CA ASN A 12 2.26 -9.00 -7.69
C ASN A 12 3.13 -7.89 -7.12
N TYR A 13 4.42 -7.85 -7.50
CA TYR A 13 5.34 -6.81 -7.05
C TYR A 13 4.92 -5.41 -7.50
N ILE A 14 4.38 -5.26 -8.71
CA ILE A 14 3.84 -3.97 -9.18
C ILE A 14 2.67 -3.53 -8.28
N ILE A 15 1.74 -4.44 -7.96
CA ILE A 15 0.60 -4.12 -7.10
C ILE A 15 1.07 -3.80 -5.66
N MET A 16 2.08 -4.51 -5.14
CA MET A 16 2.71 -4.18 -3.86
C MET A 16 3.30 -2.77 -3.87
N VAL A 17 4.06 -2.39 -4.89
CA VAL A 17 4.61 -1.02 -4.97
C VAL A 17 3.48 0.03 -4.93
N VAL A 18 2.35 -0.23 -5.59
CA VAL A 18 1.17 0.64 -5.52
C VAL A 18 0.59 0.69 -4.09
N GLY A 19 0.50 -0.45 -3.39
CA GLY A 19 0.08 -0.53 -2.00
C GLY A 19 0.95 0.31 -1.07
N VAL A 20 2.27 0.17 -1.17
CA VAL A 20 3.23 1.01 -0.43
C VAL A 20 3.05 2.49 -0.73
N LEU A 21 2.92 2.87 -2.01
CA LEU A 21 2.72 4.28 -2.38
C LEU A 21 1.43 4.86 -1.79
N LEU A 22 0.34 4.08 -1.76
CA LEU A 22 -0.89 4.49 -1.08
C LEU A 22 -0.67 4.72 0.41
N MET A 23 0.04 3.81 1.09
CA MET A 23 0.37 4.00 2.51
C MET A 23 1.20 5.27 2.74
N VAL A 24 2.22 5.52 1.90
CA VAL A 24 3.04 6.75 1.96
C VAL A 24 2.18 8.00 1.79
N ILE A 25 1.24 8.00 0.83
CA ILE A 25 0.30 9.11 0.63
C ILE A 25 -0.59 9.30 1.88
N GLY A 26 -1.09 8.22 2.48
CA GLY A 26 -1.88 8.27 3.70
C GLY A 26 -1.10 8.89 4.87
N TYR A 27 0.15 8.50 5.07
CA TYR A 27 1.04 9.12 6.07
C TYR A 27 1.35 10.58 5.76
N PHE A 28 1.54 10.94 4.49
CA PHE A 28 1.76 12.32 4.10
C PHE A 28 0.53 13.20 4.40
N ILE A 29 -0.68 12.69 4.14
CA ILE A 29 -1.92 13.39 4.49
C ILE A 29 -2.05 13.59 6.00
N MET A 30 -1.70 12.59 6.81
CA MET A 30 -1.68 12.76 8.27
C MET A 30 -0.68 13.81 8.70
N ALA A 31 0.53 13.79 8.15
CA ALA A 31 1.57 14.77 8.44
C ALA A 31 1.22 16.20 7.99
N SER A 32 0.32 16.33 7.01
CA SER A 32 -0.17 17.62 6.52
C SER A 32 -1.30 18.22 7.37
N ASP A 33 -1.79 17.50 8.39
CA ASP A 33 -2.82 18.01 9.28
C ASP A 33 -2.23 19.07 10.24
N THR A 34 -2.84 20.25 10.25
CA THR A 34 -2.41 21.41 11.04
C THR A 34 -3.13 21.51 12.38
N GLU A 35 -4.14 20.68 12.62
CA GLU A 35 -4.84 20.63 13.90
C GLU A 35 -3.94 20.12 15.02
N ALA A 36 -4.24 20.52 16.26
CA ALA A 36 -3.47 20.07 17.42
C ALA A 36 -3.44 18.55 17.49
N TYR A 37 -2.24 17.98 17.61
CA TYR A 37 -1.98 16.53 17.61
C TYR A 37 -2.44 15.79 16.33
N GLY A 38 -2.77 16.49 15.24
CA GLY A 38 -3.30 15.88 14.02
C GLY A 38 -4.70 15.31 14.20
N PHE A 39 -5.49 15.81 15.16
CA PHE A 39 -6.87 15.38 15.39
C PHE A 39 -7.89 15.98 14.41
N GLY A 40 -7.42 16.69 13.39
CA GLY A 40 -8.25 17.09 12.27
C GLY A 40 -8.74 15.88 11.48
N THR A 41 -9.70 16.11 10.59
CA THR A 41 -10.29 15.05 9.77
C THR A 41 -9.26 14.36 8.88
N LYS A 42 -8.20 15.09 8.47
CA LYS A 42 -7.14 14.58 7.60
C LYS A 42 -6.25 13.58 8.34
N GLY A 43 -5.84 13.92 9.56
CA GLY A 43 -5.00 13.09 10.41
C GLY A 43 -5.73 11.95 11.08
N LEU A 44 -6.95 12.17 11.57
CA LEU A 44 -7.68 11.16 12.33
C LEU A 44 -8.48 10.18 11.46
N THR A 45 -8.95 10.61 10.27
CA THR A 45 -9.85 9.80 9.44
C THR A 45 -9.27 9.53 8.06
N VAL A 46 -8.98 10.56 7.27
CA VAL A 46 -8.62 10.39 5.85
C VAL A 46 -7.29 9.64 5.69
N GLY A 47 -6.25 10.08 6.41
CA GLY A 47 -4.93 9.47 6.37
C GLY A 47 -4.95 7.99 6.78
N PRO A 48 -5.49 7.63 7.96
CA PRO A 48 -5.62 6.25 8.39
C PRO A 48 -6.44 5.38 7.44
N MET A 49 -7.52 5.91 6.85
CA MET A 49 -8.32 5.17 5.86
C MET A 49 -7.54 4.87 4.58
N ILE A 50 -6.69 5.80 4.11
CA ILE A 50 -5.84 5.60 2.94
C ILE A 50 -4.74 4.58 3.24
N VAL A 51 -4.13 4.64 4.43
CA VAL A 51 -3.15 3.62 4.86
C VAL A 51 -3.80 2.24 4.91
N LEU A 52 -5.01 2.13 5.46
CA LEU A 52 -5.75 0.87 5.49
C LEU A 52 -6.07 0.35 4.09
N ALA A 53 -6.45 1.22 3.15
CA ALA A 53 -6.64 0.85 1.75
C ALA A 53 -5.34 0.32 1.12
N GLY A 54 -4.20 0.97 1.39
CA GLY A 54 -2.88 0.49 0.96
C GLY A 54 -2.56 -0.90 1.53
N LEU A 55 -2.86 -1.15 2.81
CA LEU A 55 -2.69 -2.45 3.44
C LEU A 55 -3.58 -3.53 2.78
N ILE A 56 -4.83 -3.21 2.46
CA ILE A 56 -5.73 -4.12 1.74
C ILE A 56 -5.17 -4.44 0.35
N VAL A 57 -4.59 -3.45 -0.34
CA VAL A 57 -3.94 -3.66 -1.64
C VAL A 57 -2.74 -4.60 -1.51
N GLU A 58 -1.92 -4.50 -0.46
CA GLU A 58 -0.81 -5.44 -0.20
C GLU A 58 -1.32 -6.87 0.00
N VAL A 59 -2.36 -7.03 0.82
CA VAL A 59 -2.99 -8.33 1.06
C VAL A 59 -3.52 -8.89 -0.27
N ALA A 60 -4.22 -8.08 -1.06
CA ALA A 60 -4.70 -8.48 -2.38
C ALA A 60 -3.55 -8.83 -3.34
N ALA A 61 -2.43 -8.10 -3.30
CA ALA A 61 -1.26 -8.35 -4.11
C ALA A 61 -0.62 -9.71 -3.80
N ILE A 62 -0.56 -10.09 -2.52
CA ILE A 62 -0.03 -11.40 -2.10
C ILE A 62 -0.92 -12.54 -2.57
N PHE A 63 -2.24 -12.38 -2.46
CA PHE A 63 -3.21 -13.41 -2.87
C PHE A 63 -3.50 -13.42 -4.38
N TYR A 64 -3.08 -12.39 -5.12
CA TYR A 64 -3.28 -12.30 -6.55
C TYR A 64 -2.53 -13.42 -7.27
N THR A 65 -3.26 -14.35 -7.88
CA THR A 65 -2.66 -15.37 -8.74
C THR A 65 -2.71 -14.87 -10.19
N PRO A 66 -1.57 -14.57 -10.84
CA PRO A 66 -1.58 -14.14 -12.23
C PRO A 66 -2.24 -15.20 -13.11
N LYS A 67 -3.26 -14.80 -13.86
CA LYS A 67 -4.07 -15.68 -14.72
C LYS A 67 -3.34 -16.21 -15.96
N ASN A 68 -2.03 -16.01 -16.05
CA ASN A 68 -1.23 -16.43 -17.18
C ASN A 68 0.04 -17.16 -16.71
N LYS A 69 -0.16 -18.40 -16.26
CA LYS A 69 0.81 -19.47 -16.48
C LYS A 69 0.22 -20.36 -17.58
N ALA A 70 0.52 -20.02 -18.82
CA ALA A 70 0.60 -20.97 -19.92
C ALA A 70 2.07 -21.38 -20.05
#